data_AF-I4LTD7-F1
#
_entry.id   AF-I4LTD7-F1
#
_cell.length_a   1.000
_cell.length_b   1.000
_cell.length_c   1.000
_cell.angle_alpha   90.00
_cell.angle_beta   90.00
_cell.angle_gamma   90.00
#
_symmetry.space_group_name_H-M   'P 1'
#
loop_
_entity.id
_entity.type
_entity.pdbx_description
1 polymer ?
#
loop_
_entity_poly.entity_id
_entity_poly.type
_entity_poly.pdbx_seq_one_letter_code
_entity_poly.pdbx_strand_id
1 'polypeptide(L)'
;MANDKAKGIKKPGMISQIVRIYKYTHTDDKQLPLWLGLAFVAPVVLCIVAGVIIRWSILTWIMMVITALMLGLLLFTVVLTKRADKVGYARLEGKPGAAAGIVSAINKGGFTFPQQPVWVDPRTKDAIWRGTGFNGIFLVGEGNYERLSQAMNRQEHAIKSVTAGSNIPVYRICVGNGENQVKLRDLRSKVLKAKTLMPTNHKFALFKMIHPNRRFFLTKTELAILNDRLRTLQGKSGFGIPKGIDPTHAPRVSRRALRGK
;
A
#
# COMPACT_ATOMS: atom_id res chain seq x y z
N MET A 1 -47.30 2.99 -0.70
CA MET A 1 -46.14 2.63 0.15
C MET A 1 -45.02 3.63 -0.13
N ALA A 2 -44.45 4.18 0.92
CA ALA A 2 -43.70 5.44 0.91
C ALA A 2 -42.38 5.37 0.13
N ASN A 3 -42.07 6.51 -0.48
CA ASN A 3 -40.85 6.86 -1.18
C ASN A 3 -39.70 6.99 -0.18
N ASP A 4 -38.98 5.90 0.09
CA ASP A 4 -37.72 5.93 0.85
C ASP A 4 -36.63 6.57 -0.02
N LYS A 5 -36.62 7.91 -0.01
CA LYS A 5 -35.50 8.71 -0.48
C LYS A 5 -34.26 8.24 0.27
N ALA A 6 -33.31 7.64 -0.45
CA ALA A 6 -31.96 7.41 0.02
C ALA A 6 -31.42 8.73 0.61
N LYS A 7 -31.42 8.84 1.94
CA LYS A 7 -30.79 9.94 2.67
C LYS A 7 -29.32 9.95 2.24
N GLY A 8 -28.98 10.90 1.37
CA GLY A 8 -27.59 11.11 0.96
C GLY A 8 -26.71 11.17 2.19
N ILE A 9 -25.73 10.26 2.27
CA ILE A 9 -24.78 10.18 3.36
C ILE A 9 -24.05 11.53 3.39
N LYS A 10 -24.47 12.44 4.28
CA LYS A 10 -23.81 13.74 4.45
C LYS A 10 -22.37 13.46 4.86
N LYS A 11 -21.42 13.84 3.99
CA LYS A 11 -20.00 13.74 4.29
C LYS A 11 -19.77 14.44 5.64
N PRO A 12 -19.27 13.76 6.67
CA PRO A 12 -19.06 14.39 7.97
C PRO A 12 -18.12 15.59 7.77
N GLY A 13 -18.46 16.74 8.37
CA GLY A 13 -17.64 17.94 8.28
C GLY A 13 -16.21 17.68 8.78
N MET A 14 -15.24 18.46 8.30
CA MET A 14 -13.81 18.27 8.60
C MET A 14 -13.51 18.17 10.12
N ILE A 15 -14.19 18.99 10.93
CA ILE A 15 -14.07 18.96 12.40
C ILE A 15 -14.63 17.65 12.97
N SER A 16 -15.77 17.17 12.48
CA SER A 16 -16.36 15.90 12.91
C SER A 16 -15.46 14.70 12.58
N GLN A 17 -14.76 14.75 11.45
CA GLN A 17 -13.77 13.74 11.08
C GLN A 17 -12.58 13.74 12.04
N ILE A 18 -12.03 14.92 12.34
CA ILE A 18 -10.92 15.07 13.30
C ILE A 18 -11.33 14.54 14.68
N VAL A 19 -12.50 14.91 15.19
CA VAL A 19 -13.01 14.44 16.49
C VAL A 19 -13.18 12.92 16.50
N ARG A 20 -13.67 12.33 15.40
CA ARG A 20 -13.82 10.87 15.29
C ARG A 20 -12.48 10.16 15.31
N ILE A 21 -11.49 10.66 14.57
CA ILE A 21 -10.12 10.12 14.55
C ILE A 21 -9.49 10.24 15.93
N TYR A 22 -9.67 11.38 16.60
CA TYR A 22 -9.19 11.60 17.97
C TYR A 22 -9.79 10.56 18.94
N LYS A 23 -11.12 10.42 18.95
CA LYS A 23 -11.81 9.44 19.82
C LYS A 23 -11.36 8.02 19.52
N TYR A 24 -11.23 7.66 18.24
CA TYR A 24 -10.74 6.35 17.81
C TYR A 24 -9.31 6.10 18.31
N THR A 25 -8.42 7.09 18.21
CA THR A 25 -7.00 6.91 18.55
C THR A 25 -6.76 6.96 20.05
N HIS A 26 -7.48 7.81 20.79
CA HIS A 26 -7.36 7.96 22.24
C HIS A 26 -7.71 6.68 23.02
N THR A 27 -8.55 5.80 22.45
CA THR A 27 -8.87 4.52 23.09
C THR A 27 -7.65 3.63 23.29
N ASP A 28 -6.69 3.65 22.36
CA ASP A 28 -5.49 2.81 22.43
C ASP A 28 -4.24 3.61 22.84
N ASP A 29 -4.19 4.92 22.55
CA ASP A 29 -3.05 5.79 22.89
C ASP A 29 -3.46 6.86 23.91
N LYS A 30 -3.28 6.55 25.21
CA LYS A 30 -3.57 7.47 26.32
C LYS A 30 -2.64 8.68 26.39
N GLN A 31 -1.47 8.65 25.73
CA GLN A 31 -0.53 9.77 25.71
C GLN A 31 -0.81 10.76 24.57
N LEU A 32 -1.72 10.43 23.66
CA LEU A 32 -2.12 11.26 22.55
C LEU A 32 -2.43 12.74 22.91
N PRO A 33 -3.19 13.07 23.98
CA PRO A 33 -3.47 14.47 24.32
C PRO A 33 -2.20 15.24 24.71
N LEU A 34 -1.25 14.60 25.40
CA LEU A 34 0.03 15.21 25.77
C LEU A 34 0.85 15.55 24.52
N TRP A 35 0.95 14.61 23.58
CA TRP A 35 1.69 14.82 22.33
C TRP A 35 1.04 15.86 21.43
N LEU A 36 -0.29 15.91 21.38
CA LEU A 36 -1.01 16.93 20.62
C LEU A 36 -0.86 18.33 21.23
N GLY A 37 -0.98 18.43 22.56
CA GLY A 37 -0.73 19.67 23.29
C GLY A 37 0.69 20.16 23.06
N LEU A 38 1.69 19.27 23.20
CA LEU A 38 3.08 19.60 22.95
C LEU A 38 3.33 20.03 21.50
N ALA A 39 2.77 19.34 20.51
CA ALA A 39 2.95 19.67 19.10
C ALA A 39 2.37 21.06 18.72
N PHE A 40 1.27 21.46 19.37
CA PHE A 40 0.64 22.76 19.15
C PHE A 40 1.34 23.89 19.93
N VAL A 41 1.66 23.65 21.20
CA VAL A 41 2.17 24.67 22.12
C VAL A 41 3.68 24.91 21.94
N ALA A 42 4.46 23.88 21.63
CA ALA A 42 5.92 24.00 21.49
C ALA A 42 6.38 25.08 20.51
N PRO A 43 5.88 25.18 19.26
CA PRO A 43 6.32 26.24 18.36
C PRO A 43 5.88 27.64 18.83
N VAL A 44 4.71 27.76 19.46
CA VAL A 44 4.23 29.04 19.99
C VAL A 44 5.12 29.52 21.13
N VAL A 45 5.41 28.65 22.11
CA VAL A 45 6.30 28.96 23.23
C VAL A 45 7.72 29.28 22.74
N LEU A 46 8.23 28.52 21.77
CA LEU A 46 9.54 28.75 21.18
C LEU A 46 9.63 30.13 20.52
N CYS A 47 8.62 30.53 19.76
CA CYS A 47 8.59 31.85 19.12
C CYS A 47 8.42 33.00 20.14
N ILE A 48 7.66 32.81 21.21
CA ILE A 48 7.54 33.81 22.28
C ILE A 48 8.89 34.01 22.98
N VAL A 49 9.55 32.92 23.40
CA VAL A 49 10.85 32.96 24.08
C VAL A 49 11.92 33.57 23.17
N ALA A 50 11.97 33.16 21.89
CA ALA A 50 12.90 33.72 20.91
C ALA A 50 12.66 35.23 20.69
N GLY A 51 11.40 35.66 20.63
CA GLY A 51 11.05 37.08 20.49
C GLY A 51 11.55 37.95 21.65
N VAL A 52 11.48 37.43 22.88
CA VAL A 52 11.95 38.14 24.08
C VAL A 52 13.48 38.21 24.14
N ILE A 53 14.18 37.11 23.85
CA ILE A 53 15.65 37.06 23.90
C ILE A 53 16.29 37.94 22.82
N ILE A 54 15.74 37.90 21.60
CA ILE A 54 16.31 38.61 20.44
C ILE A 54 15.85 40.09 20.39
N ARG A 55 14.86 40.48 21.21
CA ARG A 55 14.27 41.83 21.25
C ARG A 55 13.76 42.29 19.88
N TRP A 56 12.91 41.47 19.26
CA TRP A 56 12.31 41.80 17.97
C TRP A 56 11.42 43.05 18.00
N SER A 57 11.31 43.71 16.84
CA SER A 57 10.31 44.76 16.66
C SER A 57 8.89 44.20 16.90
N ILE A 58 7.99 45.03 17.43
CA ILE A 58 6.60 44.64 17.73
C ILE A 58 5.92 44.02 16.50
N LEU A 59 6.19 44.55 15.30
CA LEU A 59 5.65 44.03 14.04
C LEU A 59 6.17 42.61 13.76
N THR A 60 7.49 42.39 13.85
CA THR A 60 8.10 41.07 13.64
C THR A 60 7.61 40.05 14.67
N TRP A 61 7.42 40.48 15.92
CA TRP A 61 6.93 39.64 16.98
C TRP A 61 5.51 39.13 16.71
N ILE A 62 4.59 40.01 16.33
CA ILE A 62 3.20 39.64 15.99
C ILE A 62 3.17 38.67 14.80
N MET A 63 3.92 38.95 13.73
CA MET A 63 3.96 38.10 12.54
C MET A 63 4.52 36.69 12.86
N MET A 64 5.53 36.61 13.73
CA MET A 64 6.11 35.33 14.15
C MET A 64 5.18 34.54 15.06
N VAL A 65 4.41 35.18 15.95
CA VAL A 65 3.38 34.49 16.76
C VAL A 65 2.28 33.90 15.88
N ILE A 66 1.79 34.65 14.89
CA ILE A 66 0.78 34.16 13.93
C ILE A 66 1.35 32.97 13.14
N THR A 67 2.59 33.08 12.66
CA THR A 67 3.27 32.00 11.93
C THR A 67 3.45 30.75 12.82
N ALA A 68 3.82 30.94 14.08
CA ALA A 68 3.96 29.86 15.04
C ALA A 68 2.63 29.15 15.34
N LEU A 69 1.53 29.90 15.40
CA LEU A 69 0.19 29.35 15.57
C LEU A 69 -0.22 28.47 14.38
N MET A 70 0.03 28.95 13.15
CA MET A 70 -0.22 28.15 11.94
C MET A 70 0.65 26.89 11.90
N LEU A 71 1.93 27.02 12.28
CA LEU A 71 2.86 25.89 12.35
C LEU A 71 2.46 24.90 13.45
N GLY A 72 1.99 25.37 14.61
CA GLY A 72 1.43 24.55 15.67
C GLY A 72 0.20 23.76 15.23
N LEU A 73 -0.72 24.39 14.49
CA LEU A 73 -1.88 23.70 13.93
C LEU A 73 -1.47 22.64 12.90
N LEU A 74 -0.48 22.93 12.05
CA LEU A 74 0.08 21.95 11.11
C LEU A 74 0.67 20.75 11.86
N LEU A 75 1.52 20.99 12.86
CA LEU A 75 2.14 19.92 13.65
C LEU A 75 1.09 19.10 14.41
N PHE A 76 0.05 19.74 14.94
CA PHE A 76 -1.09 19.06 15.57
C PHE A 76 -1.72 18.04 14.62
N THR A 77 -2.05 18.45 13.39
CA THR A 77 -2.66 17.54 12.39
C THR A 77 -1.72 16.41 11.96
N VAL A 78 -0.41 16.69 11.83
CA VAL A 78 0.60 15.68 11.47
C VAL A 78 0.75 14.64 12.57
N VAL A 79 0.85 15.06 13.83
CA VAL A 79 0.98 14.16 14.98
C VAL A 79 -0.28 13.32 15.16
N LEU A 80 -1.46 13.93 15.04
CA LEU A 80 -2.73 13.20 15.08
C LEU A 80 -2.78 12.11 14.01
N THR A 81 -2.44 12.45 12.76
CA THR A 81 -2.47 11.52 11.63
C THR A 81 -1.47 10.37 11.85
N LYS A 82 -0.24 10.66 12.24
CA LYS A 82 0.80 9.63 12.47
C LYS A 82 0.44 8.66 13.60
N ARG A 83 -0.18 9.16 14.68
CA ARG A 83 -0.63 8.30 15.79
C ARG A 83 -1.86 7.49 15.44
N ALA A 84 -2.83 8.11 14.75
CA ALA A 84 -4.00 7.42 14.22
C ALA A 84 -3.61 6.28 13.28
N ASP A 85 -2.66 6.52 12.36
CA ASP A 85 -2.10 5.51 11.49
C ASP A 85 -1.49 4.36 12.29
N LYS A 86 -0.65 4.65 13.29
CA LYS A 86 -0.02 3.63 14.15
C LYS A 86 -1.05 2.72 14.82
N VAL A 87 -2.10 3.30 15.41
CA VAL A 87 -3.19 2.55 16.06
C VAL A 87 -4.01 1.77 15.03
N GLY A 88 -4.31 2.39 13.88
CA GLY A 88 -5.02 1.74 12.79
C GLY A 88 -4.28 0.50 12.27
N TYR A 89 -2.97 0.60 12.03
CA TYR A 89 -2.15 -0.54 11.61
C TYR A 89 -2.09 -1.64 12.67
N ALA A 90 -1.94 -1.29 13.96
CA ALA A 90 -1.93 -2.28 15.03
C ALA A 90 -3.24 -3.09 15.12
N ARG A 91 -4.39 -2.48 14.81
CA ARG A 91 -5.70 -3.16 14.76
C ARG A 91 -5.93 -3.98 13.49
N LEU A 92 -5.16 -3.73 12.44
CA LEU A 92 -5.20 -4.48 11.19
C LEU A 92 -4.20 -5.64 11.20
N GLU A 93 -3.13 -5.55 11.98
CA GLU A 93 -2.17 -6.64 12.18
C GLU A 93 -2.89 -7.89 12.72
N GLY A 94 -2.65 -9.04 12.08
CA GLY A 94 -3.25 -10.33 12.44
C GLY A 94 -4.63 -10.61 11.82
N LYS A 95 -5.25 -9.65 11.10
CA LYS A 95 -6.48 -9.91 10.35
C LYS A 95 -6.16 -10.42 8.93
N PRO A 96 -6.74 -11.55 8.49
CA PRO A 96 -6.51 -12.08 7.16
C PRO A 96 -6.95 -11.07 6.08
N GLY A 97 -6.05 -10.75 5.16
CA GLY A 97 -6.31 -9.83 4.05
C GLY A 97 -6.02 -8.36 4.35
N ALA A 98 -5.44 -8.06 5.51
CA ALA A 98 -5.03 -6.70 5.86
C ALA A 98 -3.96 -6.15 4.92
N ALA A 99 -3.05 -7.02 4.43
CA ALA A 99 -2.02 -6.62 3.48
C ALA A 99 -2.63 -6.13 2.16
N ALA A 100 -3.67 -6.81 1.66
CA ALA A 100 -4.37 -6.44 0.44
C ALA A 100 -4.98 -5.03 0.54
N GLY A 101 -5.66 -4.74 1.66
CA GLY A 101 -6.33 -3.45 1.88
C GLY A 101 -5.35 -2.28 1.88
N ILE A 102 -4.17 -2.45 2.47
CA ILE A 102 -3.16 -1.38 2.54
C ILE A 102 -2.51 -1.15 1.19
N VAL A 103 -2.19 -2.23 0.48
CA VAL A 103 -1.46 -2.14 -0.77
C VAL A 103 -2.39 -1.68 -1.92
N SER A 104 -3.65 -2.10 -1.90
CA SER A 104 -4.68 -1.59 -2.81
C SER A 104 -5.04 -0.11 -2.58
N ALA A 105 -4.86 0.41 -1.37
CA ALA A 105 -5.00 1.84 -1.10
C ALA A 105 -3.87 2.69 -1.72
N ILE A 106 -2.81 2.08 -2.27
CA ILE A 106 -1.70 2.78 -2.92
C ILE A 106 -2.12 3.21 -4.34
N ASN A 107 -2.81 4.36 -4.43
CA ASN A 107 -3.18 4.95 -5.73
C ASN A 107 -2.11 5.91 -6.29
N LYS A 108 -1.03 6.17 -5.55
CA LYS A 108 -0.02 7.16 -5.93
C LYS A 108 1.08 6.51 -6.77
N GLY A 109 1.37 7.06 -7.96
CA GLY A 109 2.57 6.71 -8.73
C GLY A 109 2.42 5.54 -9.69
N GLY A 110 1.21 5.30 -10.23
CA GLY A 110 0.95 4.26 -11.24
C GLY A 110 1.08 2.83 -10.73
N PHE A 111 0.99 2.64 -9.42
CA PHE A 111 0.82 1.31 -8.83
C PHE A 111 -0.62 0.85 -9.03
N THR A 112 -0.81 -0.43 -9.35
CA THR A 112 -2.11 -1.07 -9.48
C THR A 112 -2.06 -2.40 -8.76
N PHE A 113 -2.92 -2.54 -7.75
CA PHE A 113 -3.02 -3.74 -6.93
C PHE A 113 -4.46 -4.24 -6.94
N PRO A 114 -4.74 -5.36 -7.62
CA PRO A 114 -6.02 -6.05 -7.52
C PRO A 114 -6.29 -6.51 -6.09
N GLN A 115 -7.55 -6.42 -5.65
CA GLN A 115 -7.99 -6.96 -4.35
C GLN A 115 -7.99 -8.48 -4.32
N GLN A 116 -8.17 -9.11 -5.48
CA GLN A 116 -8.23 -10.56 -5.59
C GLN A 116 -6.83 -11.17 -5.43
N PRO A 117 -6.67 -12.14 -4.52
CA PRO A 117 -5.41 -12.86 -4.40
C PRO A 117 -5.17 -13.73 -5.64
N VAL A 118 -3.92 -13.82 -6.07
CA VAL A 118 -3.49 -14.70 -7.17
C VAL A 118 -3.43 -16.15 -6.72
N TRP A 119 -3.11 -16.36 -5.45
CA TRP A 119 -3.03 -17.67 -4.83
C TRP A 119 -3.46 -17.58 -3.38
N VAL A 120 -4.21 -18.58 -2.92
CA VAL A 120 -4.62 -18.74 -1.52
C VAL A 120 -4.47 -20.22 -1.17
N ASP A 121 -3.87 -20.52 -0.02
CA ASP A 121 -3.89 -21.86 0.56
C ASP A 121 -5.27 -22.12 1.19
N PRO A 122 -6.03 -23.14 0.73
CA PRO A 122 -7.35 -23.46 1.28
C PRO A 122 -7.32 -23.81 2.78
N ARG A 123 -6.20 -24.33 3.28
CA ARG A 123 -6.10 -24.82 4.66
C ARG A 123 -5.62 -23.75 5.63
N THR A 124 -4.55 -23.04 5.25
CA THR A 124 -3.89 -22.07 6.15
C THR A 124 -4.38 -20.63 5.92
N LYS A 125 -5.12 -20.38 4.84
CA LYS A 125 -5.56 -19.03 4.42
C LYS A 125 -4.39 -18.08 4.12
N ASP A 126 -3.19 -18.62 3.93
CA ASP A 126 -2.03 -17.87 3.43
C ASP A 126 -2.38 -17.38 2.01
N ALA A 127 -2.14 -16.10 1.73
CA ALA A 127 -2.58 -15.48 0.48
C ALA A 127 -1.47 -14.65 -0.17
N ILE A 128 -1.45 -14.63 -1.51
CA ILE A 128 -0.52 -13.84 -2.31
C ILE A 128 -1.31 -12.92 -3.23
N TRP A 129 -1.04 -11.63 -3.13
CA TRP A 129 -1.50 -10.60 -4.04
C TRP A 129 -0.38 -10.17 -4.98
N ARG A 130 -0.77 -9.83 -6.19
CA ARG A 130 0.16 -9.37 -7.23
C ARG A 130 -0.24 -7.98 -7.66
N GLY A 131 0.66 -7.02 -7.52
CA GLY A 131 0.51 -5.72 -8.14
C GLY A 131 1.57 -5.42 -9.17
N THR A 132 1.32 -4.35 -9.90
CA THR A 132 2.22 -3.79 -10.89
C THR A 132 2.46 -2.33 -10.58
N GLY A 133 3.63 -1.82 -10.98
CA GLY A 133 3.93 -0.40 -10.94
C GLY A 133 5.06 -0.08 -11.90
N PHE A 134 5.38 1.20 -12.06
CA PHE A 134 6.46 1.59 -12.98
C PHE A 134 7.82 0.99 -12.60
N ASN A 135 8.04 0.62 -11.34
CA ASN A 135 9.29 0.00 -10.88
C ASN A 135 9.36 -1.51 -11.13
N GLY A 136 8.27 -2.16 -11.57
CA GLY A 136 8.21 -3.62 -11.77
C GLY A 136 6.97 -4.28 -11.17
N ILE A 137 7.10 -5.57 -10.87
CA ILE A 137 6.01 -6.42 -10.39
C ILE A 137 6.20 -6.69 -8.90
N PHE A 138 5.12 -6.62 -8.13
CA PHE A 138 5.11 -6.78 -6.68
C PHE A 138 4.31 -8.01 -6.30
N LEU A 139 4.94 -8.97 -5.63
CA LEU A 139 4.29 -10.09 -4.98
C LEU A 139 4.25 -9.79 -3.48
N VAL A 140 3.07 -9.51 -2.96
CA VAL A 140 2.84 -9.29 -1.54
C VAL A 140 2.12 -10.51 -1.01
N GLY A 141 2.70 -11.21 -0.05
CA GLY A 141 2.04 -12.35 0.58
C GLY A 141 1.86 -12.15 2.07
N GLU A 142 0.76 -12.67 2.61
CA GLU A 142 0.42 -12.65 4.03
C GLU A 142 0.34 -14.09 4.51
N GLY A 143 1.04 -14.39 5.61
CA GLY A 143 1.10 -15.75 6.15
C GLY A 143 2.47 -16.11 6.70
N ASN A 144 2.71 -17.42 6.87
CA ASN A 144 4.02 -17.92 7.31
C ASN A 144 5.05 -17.83 6.17
N TYR A 145 6.25 -17.29 6.47
CA TYR A 145 7.31 -17.06 5.48
C TYR A 145 7.70 -18.32 4.70
N GLU A 146 7.87 -19.46 5.35
CA GLU A 146 8.44 -20.66 4.73
C GLU A 146 7.52 -21.23 3.65
N ARG A 147 6.22 -21.41 3.98
CA ARG A 147 5.20 -21.87 3.03
C ARG A 147 4.98 -20.86 1.90
N LEU A 148 4.91 -19.59 2.27
CA LEU A 148 4.69 -18.50 1.34
C LEU A 148 5.86 -18.33 0.37
N SER A 149 7.11 -18.58 0.82
CA SER A 149 8.31 -18.47 -0.02
C SER A 149 8.25 -19.44 -1.20
N GLN A 150 7.83 -20.68 -0.98
CA GLN A 150 7.70 -21.69 -2.03
C GLN A 150 6.58 -21.31 -3.01
N ALA A 151 5.42 -20.88 -2.50
CA ALA A 151 4.31 -20.44 -3.34
C ALA A 151 4.68 -19.20 -4.17
N MET A 152 5.36 -18.22 -3.56
CA MET A 152 5.85 -17.03 -4.26
C MET A 152 6.91 -17.36 -5.32
N ASN A 153 7.80 -18.33 -5.07
CA ASN A 153 8.79 -18.74 -6.06
C ASN A 153 8.12 -19.33 -7.32
N ARG A 154 7.04 -20.10 -7.16
CA ARG A 154 6.24 -20.59 -8.30
C ARG A 154 5.60 -19.44 -9.07
N GLN A 155 5.04 -18.45 -8.37
CA GLN A 155 4.45 -17.26 -9.00
C GLN A 155 5.50 -16.41 -9.72
N GLU A 156 6.68 -16.23 -9.11
CA GLU A 156 7.80 -15.51 -9.73
C GLU A 156 8.27 -16.20 -11.00
N HIS A 157 8.41 -17.53 -10.99
CA HIS A 157 8.80 -18.29 -12.19
C HIS A 157 7.75 -18.19 -13.30
N ALA A 158 6.46 -18.30 -12.96
CA ALA A 158 5.37 -18.11 -13.92
C ALA A 158 5.30 -16.69 -14.50
N ILE A 159 5.66 -15.68 -13.70
CA ILE A 159 5.77 -14.28 -14.18
C ILE A 159 6.97 -14.13 -15.11
N LYS A 160 8.12 -14.72 -14.75
CA LYS A 160 9.34 -14.66 -15.56
C LYS A 160 9.18 -15.32 -16.93
N SER A 161 8.39 -16.39 -17.05
CA SER A 161 8.14 -17.03 -18.34
C SER A 161 7.36 -16.12 -19.31
N VAL A 162 6.40 -15.35 -18.80
CA VAL A 162 5.60 -14.39 -19.60
C VAL A 162 6.33 -13.06 -19.84
N THR A 163 7.30 -12.77 -18.98
CA THR A 163 8.13 -11.57 -19.05
C THR A 163 9.46 -11.84 -19.76
N ALA A 164 9.65 -13.06 -20.30
CA ALA A 164 10.83 -13.47 -21.03
C ALA A 164 11.14 -12.49 -22.16
N GLY A 165 12.35 -11.93 -22.14
CA GLY A 165 12.78 -10.86 -23.07
C GLY A 165 12.75 -9.44 -22.50
N SER A 166 12.14 -9.23 -21.32
CA SER A 166 12.20 -7.96 -20.59
C SER A 166 12.73 -8.19 -19.18
N ASN A 167 13.74 -7.43 -18.77
CA ASN A 167 14.39 -7.61 -17.46
C ASN A 167 13.56 -6.95 -16.32
N ILE A 168 12.27 -7.26 -16.22
CA ILE A 168 11.40 -6.61 -15.23
C ILE A 168 11.64 -7.23 -13.85
N PRO A 169 11.98 -6.43 -12.82
CA PRO A 169 12.22 -6.95 -11.48
C PRO A 169 10.88 -7.38 -10.83
N VAL A 170 10.95 -8.50 -10.12
CA VAL A 170 9.85 -9.02 -9.29
C VAL A 170 10.26 -8.87 -7.83
N TYR A 171 9.53 -8.04 -7.07
CA TYR A 171 9.78 -7.84 -5.65
C TYR A 171 8.87 -8.77 -4.84
N ARG A 172 9.47 -9.64 -4.02
CA ARG A 172 8.76 -10.50 -3.06
C ARG A 172 8.73 -9.82 -1.70
N ILE A 173 7.54 -9.67 -1.12
CA ILE A 173 7.34 -9.05 0.18
C ILE A 173 6.43 -9.96 1.00
N CYS A 174 6.97 -10.57 2.04
CA CYS A 174 6.16 -11.29 3.04
C CYS A 174 5.73 -10.32 4.12
N VAL A 175 4.46 -10.36 4.50
CA VAL A 175 3.88 -9.54 5.56
C VAL A 175 3.70 -10.39 6.81
N GLY A 176 4.14 -9.85 7.94
CA GLY A 176 4.01 -10.51 9.25
C GLY A 176 5.03 -9.98 10.25
N ASN A 177 5.17 -10.69 11.37
CA ASN A 177 5.97 -10.26 12.52
C ASN A 177 7.31 -11.00 12.67
N GLY A 178 7.65 -11.93 11.77
CA GLY A 178 8.93 -12.65 11.77
C GLY A 178 10.10 -11.85 11.17
N GLU A 179 11.32 -12.34 11.34
CA GLU A 179 12.56 -11.66 10.91
C GLU A 179 12.65 -11.41 9.40
N ASN A 180 12.19 -12.37 8.59
CA ASN A 180 12.14 -12.25 7.12
C ASN A 180 10.82 -11.65 6.60
N GLN A 181 10.04 -11.03 7.47
CA GLN A 181 8.74 -10.45 7.17
C GLN A 181 8.75 -8.95 7.42
N VAL A 182 7.91 -8.24 6.67
CA VAL A 182 7.71 -6.80 6.79
C VAL A 182 6.46 -6.57 7.61
N LYS A 183 6.58 -5.76 8.66
CA LYS A 183 5.43 -5.33 9.46
C LYS A 183 4.43 -4.59 8.59
N LEU A 184 3.15 -4.74 8.93
CA LEU A 184 2.05 -4.21 8.13
C LEU A 184 2.16 -2.68 7.93
N ARG A 185 2.59 -1.96 8.97
CA ARG A 185 2.85 -0.51 8.93
C ARG A 185 3.91 -0.11 7.90
N ASP A 186 4.93 -0.92 7.72
CA ASP A 186 6.09 -0.59 6.89
C ASP A 186 5.95 -1.10 5.45
N LEU A 187 4.95 -1.95 5.19
CA LEU A 187 4.62 -2.52 3.87
C LEU A 187 4.50 -1.45 2.78
N ARG A 188 3.70 -0.40 3.04
CA ARG A 188 3.51 0.71 2.08
C ARG A 188 4.84 1.39 1.75
N SER A 189 5.67 1.67 2.76
CA SER A 189 6.98 2.29 2.52
C SER A 189 7.91 1.35 1.77
N LYS A 190 7.89 0.03 2.04
CA LYS A 190 8.74 -0.94 1.38
C LYS A 190 8.39 -1.06 -0.11
N VAL A 191 7.10 -1.14 -0.44
CA VAL A 191 6.60 -1.17 -1.83
C VAL A 191 7.02 0.09 -2.58
N LEU A 192 6.81 1.28 -1.99
CA LEU A 192 7.15 2.55 -2.66
C LEU A 192 8.66 2.78 -2.81
N LYS A 193 9.47 2.26 -1.88
CA LYS A 193 10.95 2.39 -1.92
C LYS A 193 11.63 1.32 -2.76
N ALA A 194 10.93 0.23 -3.10
CA ALA A 194 11.47 -0.82 -3.94
C ALA A 194 11.85 -0.28 -5.32
N LYS A 195 13.15 -0.27 -5.58
CA LYS A 195 13.78 0.22 -6.80
C LYS A 195 14.94 -0.68 -7.12
N THR A 196 14.94 -1.26 -8.32
CA THR A 196 16.05 -2.03 -8.85
C THR A 196 16.90 -1.11 -9.71
N LEU A 197 18.20 -1.15 -9.48
CA LEU A 197 19.20 -0.51 -10.30
C LEU A 197 19.64 -1.50 -11.38
N MET A 198 19.74 -1.02 -12.62
CA MET A 198 20.24 -1.77 -13.76
C MET A 198 21.55 -1.17 -14.22
N PRO A 199 22.51 -2.00 -14.69
CA PRO A 199 23.73 -1.49 -15.28
C PRO A 199 23.39 -0.68 -16.53
N THR A 200 24.05 0.47 -16.68
CA THR A 200 23.88 1.31 -17.86
C THR A 200 24.94 0.97 -18.90
N ASN A 201 24.53 0.77 -20.15
CA ASN A 201 25.45 0.60 -21.27
C ASN A 201 25.86 1.97 -21.83
N HIS A 202 26.70 2.70 -21.09
CA HIS A 202 27.34 3.90 -21.61
C HIS A 202 28.44 3.51 -22.62
N LYS A 203 28.43 4.12 -23.81
CA LYS A 203 29.48 3.93 -24.84
C LYS A 203 30.85 4.47 -24.40
N PHE A 204 30.84 5.55 -23.63
CA PHE A 204 32.04 6.21 -23.13
C PHE A 204 32.43 5.69 -21.74
N ALA A 205 33.70 5.30 -21.57
CA ALA A 205 34.22 4.74 -20.34
C ALA A 205 34.09 5.69 -19.13
N LEU A 206 34.28 6.99 -19.34
CA LEU A 206 34.15 8.01 -18.29
C LEU A 206 32.73 8.06 -17.71
N PHE A 207 31.71 8.05 -18.57
CA PHE A 207 30.31 8.05 -18.14
C PHE A 207 29.92 6.74 -17.46
N LYS A 208 30.50 5.61 -17.87
CA LYS A 208 30.31 4.32 -17.19
C LYS A 208 30.90 4.32 -15.78
N MET A 209 32.02 5.01 -15.57
CA MET A 209 32.65 5.13 -14.25
C MET A 209 31.86 6.06 -13.31
N ILE A 210 31.32 7.17 -13.84
CA ILE A 210 30.57 8.15 -13.03
C ILE A 210 29.12 7.68 -12.76
N HIS A 211 28.46 7.08 -13.75
CA HIS A 211 27.06 6.62 -13.66
C HIS A 211 26.92 5.15 -14.07
N PRO A 212 27.41 4.20 -13.26
CA PRO A 212 27.39 2.79 -13.62
C PRO A 212 25.97 2.21 -13.71
N ASN A 213 25.01 2.79 -12.98
CA ASN A 213 23.67 2.24 -12.81
C ASN A 213 22.57 3.26 -13.09
N ARG A 214 21.48 2.81 -13.73
CA ARG A 214 20.23 3.55 -13.89
C ARG A 214 19.10 2.86 -13.13
N ARG A 215 18.11 3.63 -12.71
CA ARG A 215 16.89 3.05 -12.12
C ARG A 215 16.05 2.38 -13.22
N PHE A 216 15.57 1.17 -12.94
CA PHE A 216 14.55 0.56 -13.79
C PHE A 216 13.22 1.32 -13.67
N PHE A 217 12.63 1.64 -14.82
CA PHE A 217 11.36 2.35 -14.88
C PHE A 217 10.63 1.96 -16.19
N LEU A 218 9.39 1.53 -16.05
CA LEU A 218 8.48 1.23 -17.15
C LEU A 218 7.73 2.51 -17.55
N THR A 219 7.58 2.70 -18.86
CA THR A 219 6.65 3.67 -19.41
C THR A 219 5.19 3.22 -19.21
N LYS A 220 4.22 4.12 -19.39
CA LYS A 220 2.79 3.80 -19.26
C LYS A 220 2.35 2.71 -20.24
N THR A 221 2.89 2.72 -21.46
CA THR A 221 2.58 1.74 -22.52
C THR A 221 3.17 0.37 -22.20
N GLU A 222 4.43 0.32 -21.77
CA GLU A 222 5.07 -0.94 -21.33
C GLU A 222 4.34 -1.53 -20.12
N LEU A 223 3.90 -0.68 -19.18
CA LEU A 223 3.10 -1.11 -18.03
C LEU A 223 1.74 -1.68 -18.47
N ALA A 224 1.07 -1.07 -19.45
CA ALA A 224 -0.18 -1.58 -19.99
C ALA A 224 0.01 -2.96 -20.66
N ILE A 225 1.03 -3.09 -21.53
CA ILE A 225 1.40 -4.37 -22.17
C ILE A 225 1.71 -5.43 -21.11
N LEU A 226 2.45 -5.05 -20.06
CA LEU A 226 2.75 -5.94 -18.95
C LEU A 226 1.48 -6.39 -18.22
N ASN A 227 0.56 -5.47 -17.94
CA ASN A 227 -0.71 -5.79 -17.30
C ASN A 227 -1.54 -6.77 -18.15
N ASP A 228 -1.57 -6.61 -19.47
CA ASP A 228 -2.29 -7.52 -20.37
C ASP A 228 -1.65 -8.91 -20.42
N ARG A 229 -0.31 -8.97 -20.48
CA ARG A 229 0.44 -10.23 -20.36
C ARG A 229 0.18 -10.93 -19.02
N LEU A 230 0.14 -10.18 -17.92
CA LEU A 230 -0.14 -10.73 -16.60
C LEU A 230 -1.60 -11.18 -16.43
N ARG A 231 -2.55 -10.51 -17.08
CA ARG A 231 -3.96 -10.92 -17.14
C ARG A 231 -4.13 -12.23 -17.90
N THR A 232 -3.46 -12.40 -19.05
CA THR A 232 -3.52 -13.67 -19.80
C THR A 232 -2.88 -14.82 -19.01
N LEU A 233 -1.79 -14.56 -18.27
CA LEU A 233 -1.23 -15.54 -17.32
C LEU A 233 -2.25 -15.94 -16.26
N GLN A 234 -2.95 -14.96 -15.67
CA GLN A 234 -4.00 -15.21 -14.68
C GLN A 234 -5.17 -15.99 -15.25
N GLY A 235 -5.59 -15.74 -16.49
CA GLY A 235 -6.63 -16.50 -17.16
C GLY A 235 -6.22 -17.95 -17.45
N LYS A 236 -4.93 -18.22 -17.66
CA LYS A 236 -4.39 -19.58 -17.78
C LYS A 236 -4.29 -20.32 -16.44
N SER A 237 -4.13 -19.60 -15.33
CA SER A 237 -3.92 -20.18 -13.98
C SER A 237 -5.16 -20.16 -13.07
N GLY A 238 -6.12 -19.27 -13.30
CA GLY A 238 -7.36 -19.16 -12.53
C GLY A 238 -8.37 -20.18 -13.03
N PHE A 239 -9.14 -20.78 -12.10
CA PHE A 239 -10.26 -21.74 -12.30
C PHE A 239 -10.50 -22.08 -13.78
N GLY A 240 -9.55 -22.82 -14.35
CA GLY A 240 -9.56 -23.15 -15.75
C GLY A 240 -10.77 -24.02 -15.97
N ILE A 241 -11.57 -23.68 -16.98
CA ILE A 241 -12.61 -24.54 -17.53
C ILE A 241 -12.08 -25.98 -17.48
N PRO A 242 -12.76 -26.90 -16.77
CA PRO A 242 -12.32 -28.28 -16.65
C PRO A 242 -11.95 -28.84 -18.02
N LYS A 243 -10.77 -29.47 -18.11
CA LYS A 243 -10.30 -30.04 -19.39
C LYS A 243 -11.38 -30.96 -19.97
N GLY A 244 -11.82 -30.67 -21.20
CA GLY A 244 -12.87 -31.42 -21.89
C GLY A 244 -14.22 -30.69 -22.05
N ILE A 245 -14.36 -29.44 -21.59
CA ILE A 245 -15.56 -28.63 -21.83
C ILE A 245 -15.32 -27.68 -23.00
N ASP A 246 -16.11 -27.84 -24.06
CA ASP A 246 -16.16 -26.92 -25.19
C ASP A 246 -16.81 -25.59 -24.75
N PRO A 247 -16.14 -24.43 -24.91
CA PRO A 247 -16.69 -23.13 -24.52
C PRO A 247 -17.95 -22.72 -25.32
N THR A 248 -18.19 -23.34 -26.47
CA THR A 248 -19.36 -23.06 -27.32
C THR A 248 -20.54 -24.00 -27.07
N HIS A 249 -20.37 -24.99 -26.19
CA HIS A 249 -21.41 -25.96 -25.87
C HIS A 249 -21.64 -26.04 -24.36
N ALA A 250 -22.84 -25.65 -23.91
CA ALA A 250 -23.21 -25.79 -22.51
C ALA A 250 -23.20 -27.27 -22.08
N PRO A 251 -22.52 -27.63 -20.98
CA PRO A 251 -22.45 -29.01 -20.53
C PRO A 251 -23.84 -29.52 -20.15
N ARG A 252 -24.30 -30.58 -20.82
CA ARG A 252 -25.57 -31.25 -20.50
C ARG A 252 -25.41 -32.03 -19.21
N VAL A 253 -25.95 -31.49 -18.12
CA VAL A 253 -26.00 -32.20 -16.83
C VAL A 253 -26.93 -33.41 -16.98
N SER A 254 -26.42 -34.62 -16.77
CA SER A 254 -27.26 -35.83 -16.82
C SER A 254 -28.28 -35.80 -15.67
N ARG A 255 -29.55 -36.17 -15.94
CA ARG A 255 -30.59 -36.25 -14.89
C ARG A 255 -30.20 -37.16 -13.73
N ARG A 256 -29.30 -38.12 -13.98
CA ARG A 256 -28.75 -39.04 -12.98
C ARG A 256 -27.82 -38.36 -11.99
N ALA A 257 -27.10 -37.31 -12.39
CA ALA A 257 -26.23 -36.54 -11.51
C ALA A 257 -26.98 -35.53 -10.62
N LEU A 258 -28.21 -35.15 -11.01
CA LEU A 258 -29.10 -34.27 -10.23
C LEU A 258 -29.85 -35.00 -9.12
N ARG A 259 -29.94 -36.34 -9.19
CA ARG A 259 -30.46 -37.17 -8.11
C ARG A 259 -29.28 -37.54 -7.22
N GLY A 260 -29.03 -36.70 -6.21
CA GLY A 260 -28.06 -36.99 -5.16
C GLY A 260 -28.28 -38.39 -4.56
N LYS A 261 -27.19 -39.02 -4.14
CA LYS A 261 -27.23 -40.24 -3.32
C LYS A 261 -27.81 -39.95 -1.95
#